data_AF-A0A962HD95-F1
#
_entry.id   AF-A0A962HD95-F1
#
_cell.length_a   1.000
_cell.length_b   1.000
_cell.length_c   1.000
_cell.angle_alpha   90.00
_cell.angle_beta   90.00
_cell.angle_gamma   90.00
#
_symmetry.space_group_name_H-M   'P 1'
#
loop_
_entity.id
_entity.type
_entity.pdbx_description
1 polymer ?
#
loop_
_entity_poly.entity_id
_entity_poly.type
_entity_poly.pdbx_seq_one_letter_code
_entity_poly.pdbx_strand_id
1 'polypeptide(L)'
;EFRIMEEATLQRLKSALLNQEVSGGAGLKKGTKLTEDVLSGLGKDEWFKLRMIDTALNEQIEKAEAGLEALAKQHQERFEIKRKKLTGGDDLAPGVLKIVKVYLAVKRRIQPGDKMAGRHGNKGVISVIMPVEDMPYDENGETVDIVLNPLGVPSRMNVGQILEVHLGLAAKGLGDKINQMLLEQRKASEIRAFLEKIYGAGDSAGEDIGSLNDEEIINMAHNLVDGVPMATPVFDGAREDEIKELLQLADMPLSGQMQLYDGRTGDPFERPVTVGYMYMLKLNHLVDDKMHARSTGSYSLVTQQPLGGKAQFGGQRFGEMEVWALEAYGAAYTLQEMLTVKSDDVNGRTKMYKNIVDGDHRMEPGMPESFNVLVKEIRSLGIDIELDA
;
A
#
# COMPACT_ATOMS: atom_id res chain seq x y z
N GLU A 1 -23.92 18.98 10.47
CA GLU A 1 -24.39 17.94 11.42
C GLU A 1 -25.62 18.39 12.20
N PHE A 2 -25.54 19.40 13.08
CA PHE A 2 -26.70 19.87 13.86
C PHE A 2 -27.95 20.17 13.00
N ARG A 3 -27.80 20.94 11.90
CA ARG A 3 -28.90 21.24 10.96
C ARG A 3 -29.58 19.99 10.37
N ILE A 4 -28.81 18.94 10.08
CA ILE A 4 -29.33 17.70 9.49
C ILE A 4 -30.16 16.93 10.52
N MET A 5 -29.71 16.92 11.79
CA MET A 5 -30.43 16.28 12.89
C MET A 5 -31.68 17.08 13.28
N GLU A 6 -31.61 18.41 13.24
CA GLU A 6 -32.75 19.31 13.43
C GLU A 6 -33.82 19.06 12.35
N GLU A 7 -33.43 19.04 11.07
CA GLU A 7 -34.34 18.75 9.96
C GLU A 7 -34.93 17.34 10.04
N ALA A 8 -34.13 16.32 10.37
CA ALA A 8 -34.62 14.95 10.54
C ALA A 8 -35.57 14.78 11.75
N THR A 9 -35.40 15.60 12.79
CA THR A 9 -36.27 15.61 13.97
C THR A 9 -37.57 16.33 13.66
N LEU A 10 -37.51 17.48 12.97
CA LEU A 10 -38.68 18.19 12.48
C LEU A 10 -39.47 17.37 11.46
N GLN A 11 -38.81 16.59 10.59
CA GLN A 11 -39.47 15.70 9.63
C GLN A 11 -40.21 14.55 10.33
N ARG A 12 -39.61 13.97 11.39
CA ARG A 12 -40.27 12.96 12.25
C ARG A 12 -41.46 13.54 13.01
N LEU A 13 -41.32 14.75 13.56
CA LEU A 13 -42.43 15.48 14.17
C LEU A 13 -43.52 15.81 13.14
N LYS A 14 -43.16 16.19 11.91
CA LYS A 14 -44.10 16.47 10.81
C LYS A 14 -44.97 15.24 10.54
N SER A 15 -44.36 14.05 10.44
CA SER A 15 -45.12 12.81 10.23
C SER A 15 -46.03 12.43 11.40
N ALA A 16 -45.63 12.73 12.64
CA ALA A 16 -46.43 12.42 13.83
C ALA A 16 -47.57 13.42 14.06
N LEU A 17 -47.40 14.67 13.64
CA LEU A 17 -48.35 15.77 13.86
C LEU A 17 -49.36 15.95 12.71
N LEU A 18 -49.15 15.31 11.56
CA LEU A 18 -50.03 15.41 10.40
C LEU A 18 -51.44 14.87 10.71
N ASN A 19 -52.48 15.62 10.34
CA ASN A 19 -53.90 15.32 10.57
C ASN A 19 -54.37 15.30 12.04
N GLN A 20 -53.52 15.70 12.98
CA GLN A 20 -53.87 15.78 14.41
C GLN A 20 -54.43 17.16 14.78
N GLU A 21 -55.20 17.21 15.87
CA GLU A 21 -55.86 18.45 16.35
C GLU A 21 -55.09 19.10 17.51
N VAL A 22 -54.97 20.43 17.43
CA VAL A 22 -54.21 21.25 18.38
C VAL A 22 -55.16 21.81 19.45
N SER A 23 -54.77 21.70 20.73
CA SER A 23 -55.50 22.31 21.85
C SER A 23 -55.22 23.81 21.99
N GLY A 24 -54.08 24.27 21.45
CA GLY A 24 -53.67 25.66 21.23
C GLY A 24 -52.15 25.77 21.06
N GLY A 25 -51.60 26.95 20.76
CA GLY A 25 -50.15 27.17 20.64
C GLY A 25 -49.73 27.62 19.24
N ALA A 26 -48.56 28.28 19.15
CA ALA A 26 -48.01 28.82 17.89
C ALA A 26 -48.96 29.71 17.06
N GLY A 27 -49.87 30.44 17.71
CA GLY A 27 -50.86 31.30 17.03
C GLY A 27 -52.07 30.57 16.45
N LEU A 28 -52.20 29.25 16.63
CA LEU A 28 -53.33 28.45 16.14
C LEU A 28 -54.48 28.37 17.17
N LYS A 29 -55.73 28.38 16.66
CA LYS A 29 -56.96 28.26 17.47
C LYS A 29 -57.23 26.79 17.84
N LYS A 30 -57.87 26.58 18.99
CA LYS A 30 -58.27 25.26 19.50
C LYS A 30 -59.13 24.50 18.46
N GLY A 31 -58.74 23.27 18.14
CA GLY A 31 -59.44 22.40 17.18
C GLY A 31 -59.00 22.56 15.71
N THR A 32 -57.95 23.32 15.43
CA THR A 32 -57.39 23.41 14.07
C THR A 32 -56.65 22.12 13.73
N LYS A 33 -56.98 21.49 12.59
CA LYS A 33 -56.24 20.32 12.07
C LYS A 33 -54.93 20.77 11.43
N LEU A 34 -53.83 20.11 11.79
CA LEU A 34 -52.52 20.37 11.21
C LEU A 34 -52.42 19.74 9.81
N THR A 35 -52.66 20.56 8.78
CA THR A 35 -52.39 20.22 7.38
C THR A 35 -50.95 20.59 7.01
N GLU A 36 -50.44 20.01 5.91
CA GLU A 36 -49.07 20.23 5.44
C GLU A 36 -48.76 21.71 5.19
N ASP A 37 -49.73 22.47 4.67
CA ASP A 37 -49.62 23.91 4.44
C ASP A 37 -49.46 24.70 5.74
N VAL A 38 -50.21 24.32 6.80
CA VAL A 38 -50.17 24.99 8.11
C VAL A 38 -48.85 24.73 8.82
N LEU A 39 -48.30 23.50 8.73
CA LEU A 39 -46.99 23.17 9.30
C LEU A 39 -45.84 23.86 8.54
N SER A 40 -45.95 23.99 7.21
CA SER A 40 -44.94 24.65 6.38
C SER A 40 -44.86 26.18 6.58
N GLY A 41 -45.94 26.80 7.06
CA GLY A 41 -46.01 28.23 7.36
C GLY A 41 -45.51 28.62 8.76
N LEU A 42 -45.25 27.65 9.64
CA LEU A 42 -44.75 27.88 10.99
C LEU A 42 -43.21 27.90 11.03
N GLY A 43 -42.65 28.84 11.79
CA GLY A 43 -41.21 28.88 12.06
C GLY A 43 -40.74 27.68 12.90
N LYS A 44 -39.48 27.26 12.76
CA LYS A 44 -38.93 26.06 13.45
C LYS A 44 -39.15 26.09 14.97
N ASP A 45 -39.00 27.24 15.59
CA ASP A 45 -39.20 27.43 17.04
C ASP A 45 -40.68 27.42 17.46
N GLU A 46 -41.60 27.53 16.51
CA GLU A 46 -43.04 27.53 16.74
C GLU A 46 -43.60 26.09 16.78
N TRP A 47 -42.91 25.13 16.17
CA TRP A 47 -43.29 23.71 16.19
C TRP A 47 -43.22 23.13 17.60
N PHE A 48 -42.24 23.53 18.41
CA PHE A 48 -42.09 23.10 19.80
C PHE A 48 -43.08 23.79 20.75
N LYS A 49 -43.75 24.86 20.30
CA LYS A 49 -44.76 25.61 21.08
C LYS A 49 -46.19 25.13 20.83
N LEU A 50 -46.38 24.09 20.01
CA LEU A 50 -47.67 23.47 19.75
C LEU A 50 -48.11 22.65 20.96
N ARG A 51 -49.36 22.80 21.40
CA ARG A 51 -49.98 21.94 22.41
C ARG A 51 -51.03 21.07 21.74
N MET A 52 -50.78 19.78 21.70
CA MET A 52 -51.69 18.78 21.13
C MET A 52 -52.79 18.41 22.12
N ILE A 53 -53.90 17.88 21.63
CA ILE A 53 -54.97 17.30 22.48
C ILE A 53 -54.49 15.97 23.10
N ASP A 54 -53.69 15.20 22.36
CA ASP A 54 -53.09 13.94 22.82
C ASP A 54 -51.88 14.19 23.72
N THR A 55 -51.88 13.56 24.90
CA THR A 55 -50.78 13.64 25.88
C THR A 55 -49.51 12.95 25.40
N ALA A 56 -49.61 11.90 24.57
CA ALA A 56 -48.44 11.19 24.05
C ALA A 56 -47.65 12.03 23.04
N LEU A 57 -48.34 12.83 22.22
CA LEU A 57 -47.71 13.73 21.25
C LEU A 57 -47.01 14.92 21.92
N ASN A 58 -47.58 15.45 23.01
CA ASN A 58 -46.92 16.49 23.81
C ASN A 58 -45.61 15.98 24.43
N GLU A 59 -45.59 14.75 24.95
CA GLU A 59 -44.37 14.11 25.48
C GLU A 59 -43.31 13.89 24.39
N GLN A 60 -43.72 13.60 23.15
CA GLN A 60 -42.81 13.48 22.01
C GLN A 60 -42.21 14.82 21.58
N ILE A 61 -43.01 15.90 21.55
CA ILE A 61 -42.52 17.25 21.25
C ILE A 61 -41.49 17.69 22.31
N GLU A 62 -41.79 17.47 23.59
CA GLU A 62 -40.91 17.82 24.71
C GLU A 62 -39.60 17.01 24.69
N LYS A 63 -39.66 15.70 24.42
CA LYS A 63 -38.46 14.86 24.25
C LYS A 63 -37.62 15.27 23.04
N ALA A 64 -38.26 15.70 21.95
CA ALA A 64 -37.56 16.17 20.76
C ALA A 64 -36.87 17.52 21.01
N GLU A 65 -37.53 18.46 21.70
CA GLU A 65 -36.95 19.74 22.11
C GLU A 65 -35.76 19.54 23.05
N ALA A 66 -35.93 18.74 24.12
CA ALA A 66 -34.87 18.40 25.06
C ALA A 66 -33.70 17.66 24.38
N GLY A 67 -33.99 16.78 23.43
CA GLY A 67 -32.98 16.08 22.63
C GLY A 67 -32.17 17.02 21.73
N LEU A 68 -32.82 17.99 21.09
CA LEU A 68 -32.16 19.00 20.26
C LEU A 68 -31.36 19.98 21.10
N GLU A 69 -31.85 20.38 22.27
CA GLU A 69 -31.11 21.25 23.20
C GLU A 69 -29.86 20.55 23.75
N ALA A 70 -29.97 19.28 24.15
CA ALA A 70 -28.84 18.47 24.58
C ALA A 70 -27.80 18.31 23.46
N LEU A 71 -28.25 18.07 22.22
CA LEU A 71 -27.38 17.97 21.04
C LEU A 71 -26.69 19.30 20.73
N ALA A 72 -27.42 20.42 20.82
CA ALA A 72 -26.87 21.76 20.63
C ALA A 72 -25.77 22.05 21.65
N LYS A 73 -26.02 21.73 22.93
CA LYS A 73 -25.04 21.87 24.01
C LYS A 73 -23.80 21.01 23.75
N GLN A 74 -23.98 19.74 23.36
CA GLN A 74 -22.86 18.85 23.05
C GLN A 74 -22.01 19.35 21.87
N HIS A 75 -22.64 19.87 20.81
CA HIS A 75 -21.93 20.48 19.69
C HIS A 75 -21.18 21.75 20.11
N GLN A 76 -21.79 22.59 20.95
CA GLN A 76 -21.15 23.79 21.47
C GLN A 76 -19.93 23.46 22.33
N GLU A 77 -20.03 22.46 23.22
CA GLU A 77 -18.90 21.98 24.02
C GLU A 77 -17.76 21.45 23.13
N ARG A 78 -18.07 20.63 22.12
CA ARG A 78 -17.08 20.13 21.16
C ARG A 78 -16.44 21.27 20.36
N PHE A 79 -17.23 22.26 19.96
CA PHE A 79 -16.75 23.44 19.27
C PHE A 79 -15.79 24.25 20.14
N GLU A 80 -16.15 24.51 21.40
CA GLU A 80 -15.30 25.20 22.37
C GLU A 80 -13.98 24.46 22.62
N ILE A 81 -14.01 23.13 22.74
CA ILE A 81 -12.79 22.31 22.88
C ILE A 81 -11.90 22.45 21.64
N LYS A 82 -12.46 22.34 20.42
CA LYS A 82 -11.69 22.51 19.18
C LYS A 82 -11.14 23.92 19.04
N ARG A 83 -11.94 24.94 19.37
CA ARG A 83 -11.52 26.35 19.34
C ARG A 83 -10.33 26.55 20.28
N LYS A 84 -10.44 26.12 21.54
CA LYS A 84 -9.36 26.21 22.52
C LYS A 84 -8.09 25.49 22.05
N LYS A 85 -8.21 24.31 21.44
CA LYS A 85 -7.05 23.58 20.88
C LYS A 85 -6.38 24.29 19.72
N LEU A 86 -7.15 24.97 18.86
CA LEU A 86 -6.62 25.68 17.69
C LEU A 86 -6.04 27.06 18.03
N THR A 87 -6.62 27.75 19.01
CA THR A 87 -6.14 29.06 19.46
C THR A 87 -5.03 28.96 20.50
N GLY A 88 -4.94 27.83 21.20
CA GLY A 88 -3.86 27.55 22.13
C GLY A 88 -2.52 27.50 21.39
N GLY A 89 -1.45 27.92 22.07
CA GLY A 89 -0.09 27.73 21.57
C GLY A 89 0.29 26.25 21.60
N ASP A 90 1.08 25.82 20.62
CA ASP A 90 1.70 24.51 20.63
C ASP A 90 2.81 24.44 21.68
N ASP A 91 2.99 23.27 22.28
CA ASP A 91 4.11 23.01 23.18
C ASP A 91 5.39 22.79 22.36
N LEU A 92 6.27 23.79 22.35
CA LEU A 92 7.53 23.78 21.60
C LEU A 92 8.70 23.51 22.55
N ALA A 93 9.71 22.79 22.06
CA ALA A 93 10.92 22.57 22.82
C ALA A 93 11.59 23.91 23.20
N PRO A 94 12.24 24.01 24.38
CA PRO A 94 12.91 25.23 24.82
C PRO A 94 13.87 25.76 23.75
N GLY A 95 13.75 27.05 23.40
CA GLY A 95 14.56 27.71 22.37
C GLY A 95 13.98 27.65 20.95
N VAL A 96 12.89 26.90 20.71
CA VAL A 96 12.20 26.87 19.41
C VAL A 96 11.06 27.88 19.40
N LEU A 97 11.16 28.90 18.54
CA LEU A 97 10.12 29.93 18.43
C LEU A 97 8.91 29.49 17.59
N LYS A 98 9.14 28.72 16.52
CA LYS A 98 8.10 28.25 15.60
C LYS A 98 8.58 27.01 14.84
N ILE A 99 7.68 26.06 14.59
CA ILE A 99 7.92 24.90 13.74
C ILE A 99 7.02 24.99 12.51
N VAL A 100 7.59 24.82 11.32
CA VAL A 100 6.84 24.74 10.06
C VAL A 100 6.99 23.31 9.53
N LYS A 101 5.87 22.59 9.42
CA LYS A 101 5.82 21.23 8.86
C LYS A 101 5.31 21.30 7.43
N VAL A 102 6.13 20.85 6.47
CA VAL A 102 5.76 20.74 5.06
C VAL A 102 5.57 19.27 4.73
N TYR A 103 4.38 18.89 4.28
CA TYR A 103 4.09 17.53 3.84
C TYR A 103 4.27 17.45 2.32
N LEU A 104 5.17 16.58 1.88
CA LEU A 104 5.41 16.31 0.46
C LEU A 104 4.86 14.93 0.11
N ALA A 105 3.90 14.88 -0.81
CA ALA A 105 3.41 13.62 -1.36
C ALA A 105 4.15 13.31 -2.67
N VAL A 106 4.76 12.13 -2.76
CA VAL A 106 5.51 11.69 -3.95
C VAL A 106 4.95 10.35 -4.42
N LYS A 107 4.54 10.27 -5.70
CA LYS A 107 4.12 9.02 -6.33
C LYS A 107 5.34 8.34 -6.95
N ARG A 108 5.82 7.26 -6.33
CA ARG A 108 6.95 6.47 -6.81
C ARG A 108 6.46 5.38 -7.78
N ARG A 109 7.09 5.28 -8.95
CA ARG A 109 6.78 4.24 -9.96
C ARG A 109 7.62 2.98 -9.72
N ILE A 110 7.31 1.91 -10.43
CA ILE A 110 8.13 0.69 -10.45
C ILE A 110 9.33 0.91 -11.36
N GLN A 111 10.48 0.38 -10.98
CA GLN A 111 11.73 0.54 -11.74
C GLN A 111 12.66 -0.65 -11.53
N PRO A 112 13.62 -0.89 -12.45
CA PRO A 112 14.67 -1.88 -12.25
C PRO A 112 15.40 -1.65 -10.92
N GLY A 113 15.64 -2.73 -10.17
CA GLY A 113 16.21 -2.67 -8.83
C GLY A 113 15.19 -2.67 -7.69
N ASP A 114 13.91 -2.37 -7.94
CA ASP A 114 12.86 -2.51 -6.92
C ASP A 114 12.65 -3.98 -6.56
N LYS A 115 12.36 -4.25 -5.28
CA LYS A 115 12.13 -5.61 -4.78
C LYS A 115 10.65 -5.98 -4.80
N MET A 116 10.35 -7.11 -5.44
CA MET A 116 9.02 -7.71 -5.51
C MET A 116 9.02 -9.06 -4.78
N ALA A 117 7.85 -9.52 -4.35
CA ALA A 117 7.67 -10.81 -3.72
C ALA A 117 6.33 -11.44 -4.08
N GLY A 118 6.30 -12.75 -4.30
CA GLY A 118 5.05 -13.52 -4.26
C GLY A 118 4.69 -13.92 -2.83
N ARG A 119 3.49 -14.47 -2.67
CA ARG A 119 2.96 -14.92 -1.36
C ARG A 119 3.69 -16.16 -0.81
N HIS A 120 4.29 -16.96 -1.68
CA HIS A 120 4.97 -18.22 -1.34
C HIS A 120 6.48 -18.05 -1.02
N GLY A 121 6.88 -16.87 -0.56
CA GLY A 121 8.25 -16.58 -0.13
C GLY A 121 9.26 -16.40 -1.28
N ASN A 122 8.82 -16.48 -2.54
CA ASN A 122 9.61 -16.14 -3.72
C ASN A 122 9.83 -14.62 -3.77
N LYS A 123 11.05 -14.17 -3.49
CA LYS A 123 11.45 -12.75 -3.56
C LYS A 123 12.40 -12.55 -4.73
N GLY A 124 12.22 -11.45 -5.45
CA GLY A 124 13.02 -11.09 -6.60
C GLY A 124 13.28 -9.59 -6.66
N VAL A 125 14.24 -9.21 -7.50
CA VAL A 125 14.51 -7.82 -7.87
C VAL A 125 14.19 -7.71 -9.36
N ILE A 126 13.52 -6.63 -9.75
CA ILE A 126 13.20 -6.38 -11.17
C ILE A 126 14.51 -6.12 -11.91
N SER A 127 14.80 -6.93 -12.92
CA SER A 127 16.00 -6.80 -13.75
C SER A 127 15.81 -5.78 -14.86
N VAL A 128 14.71 -5.90 -15.62
CA VAL A 128 14.41 -5.09 -16.80
C VAL A 128 12.89 -4.92 -16.93
N ILE A 129 12.47 -3.81 -17.54
CA ILE A 129 11.09 -3.58 -17.96
C ILE A 129 11.09 -3.68 -19.49
N MET A 130 10.40 -4.69 -20.02
CA MET A 130 10.34 -4.97 -21.45
C MET A 130 9.17 -4.21 -22.10
N PRO A 131 9.31 -3.79 -23.37
CA PRO A 131 8.16 -3.43 -24.20
C PRO A 131 7.20 -4.63 -24.35
N VAL A 132 5.92 -4.36 -24.58
CA VAL A 132 4.87 -5.40 -24.61
C VAL A 132 5.04 -6.31 -25.83
N GLU A 133 5.48 -5.75 -26.95
CA GLU A 133 5.76 -6.48 -28.20
C GLU A 133 6.90 -7.51 -28.08
N ASP A 134 7.80 -7.32 -27.12
CA ASP A 134 8.94 -8.21 -26.87
C ASP A 134 8.57 -9.36 -25.91
N MET A 135 7.39 -9.31 -25.28
CA MET A 135 6.98 -10.30 -24.29
C MET A 135 6.42 -11.56 -24.98
N PRO A 136 6.62 -12.75 -24.36
CA PRO A 136 5.95 -13.96 -24.80
C PRO A 136 4.43 -13.79 -24.84
N TYR A 137 3.80 -14.35 -25.86
CA TYR A 137 2.35 -14.29 -26.05
C TYR A 137 1.75 -15.67 -26.35
N ASP A 138 0.45 -15.83 -26.10
CA ASP A 138 -0.31 -17.06 -26.35
C ASP A 138 -0.87 -17.13 -27.79
N GLU A 139 -1.65 -18.18 -28.11
CA GLU A 139 -2.28 -18.33 -29.43
C GLU A 139 -3.31 -17.23 -29.75
N ASN A 140 -3.85 -16.57 -28.72
CA ASN A 140 -4.83 -15.50 -28.84
C ASN A 140 -4.18 -14.10 -28.93
N GLY A 141 -2.86 -14.01 -28.78
CA GLY A 141 -2.10 -12.76 -28.77
C GLY A 141 -2.07 -12.06 -27.41
N GLU A 142 -2.48 -12.70 -26.32
CA GLU A 142 -2.35 -12.19 -24.97
C GLU A 142 -0.90 -12.32 -24.50
N THR A 143 -0.29 -11.19 -24.14
CA THR A 143 1.10 -11.12 -23.69
C THR A 143 1.22 -11.38 -22.19
N VAL A 144 2.28 -12.05 -21.78
CA VAL A 144 2.60 -12.28 -20.35
C VAL A 144 3.12 -11.00 -19.70
N ASP A 145 2.69 -10.70 -18.46
CA ASP A 145 3.16 -9.53 -17.71
C ASP A 145 4.52 -9.75 -17.01
N ILE A 146 4.76 -10.92 -16.43
CA ILE A 146 5.94 -11.23 -15.62
C ILE A 146 6.48 -12.62 -15.99
N VAL A 147 7.77 -12.69 -16.30
CA VAL A 147 8.49 -13.96 -16.51
C VAL A 147 9.26 -14.32 -15.23
N LEU A 148 9.00 -15.52 -14.70
CA LEU A 148 9.66 -16.05 -13.50
C LEU A 148 10.58 -17.23 -13.85
N ASN A 149 11.65 -17.41 -13.07
CA ASN A 149 12.58 -18.52 -13.27
C ASN A 149 12.05 -19.80 -12.58
N PRO A 150 11.85 -20.91 -13.32
CA PRO A 150 11.33 -22.16 -12.74
C PRO A 150 12.33 -22.89 -11.83
N LEU A 151 13.65 -22.61 -11.95
CA LEU A 151 14.69 -23.30 -11.18
C LEU A 151 14.57 -23.08 -9.65
N GLY A 152 13.92 -21.99 -9.25
CA GLY A 152 13.71 -21.67 -7.84
C GLY A 152 12.71 -22.61 -7.14
N VAL A 153 11.79 -23.23 -7.88
CA VAL A 153 10.71 -24.04 -7.30
C VAL A 153 11.23 -25.38 -6.76
N PRO A 154 11.98 -26.20 -7.52
CA PRO A 154 12.50 -27.47 -7.02
C PRO A 154 13.48 -27.27 -5.86
N SER A 155 14.34 -26.25 -5.96
CA SER A 155 15.36 -25.98 -4.94
C SER A 155 14.78 -25.52 -3.59
N ARG A 156 13.65 -24.81 -3.59
CA ARG A 156 13.02 -24.28 -2.37
C ARG A 156 11.81 -25.08 -1.90
N MET A 157 11.39 -26.07 -2.68
CA MET A 157 10.23 -26.94 -2.42
C MET A 157 8.92 -26.17 -2.14
N ASN A 158 8.77 -24.98 -2.71
CA ASN A 158 7.56 -24.16 -2.55
C ASN A 158 6.60 -24.36 -3.74
N VAL A 159 6.10 -25.59 -3.90
CA VAL A 159 5.22 -26.02 -4.99
C VAL A 159 3.88 -25.28 -4.99
N GLY A 160 3.44 -24.78 -3.84
CA GLY A 160 2.18 -24.01 -3.71
C GLY A 160 2.06 -22.82 -4.66
N GLN A 161 3.18 -22.22 -5.09
CA GLN A 161 3.15 -21.13 -6.07
C GLN A 161 2.67 -21.60 -7.46
N ILE A 162 2.92 -22.86 -7.83
CA ILE A 162 2.44 -23.44 -9.09
C ILE A 162 0.94 -23.70 -9.00
N LEU A 163 0.48 -24.24 -7.86
CA LEU A 163 -0.94 -24.46 -7.60
C LEU A 163 -1.72 -23.14 -7.58
N GLU A 164 -1.16 -22.07 -7.01
CA GLU A 164 -1.71 -20.71 -7.09
C GLU A 164 -1.85 -20.25 -8.54
N VAL A 165 -0.82 -20.46 -9.37
CA VAL A 165 -0.84 -20.07 -10.80
C VAL A 165 -1.93 -20.84 -11.55
N HIS A 166 -2.07 -22.14 -11.33
CA HIS A 166 -3.11 -22.95 -11.97
C HIS A 166 -4.52 -22.54 -11.53
N LEU A 167 -4.73 -22.33 -10.24
CA LEU A 167 -6.02 -21.87 -9.70
C LEU A 167 -6.35 -20.45 -10.19
N GLY A 168 -5.33 -19.59 -10.29
CA GLY A 168 -5.46 -18.24 -10.84
C GLY A 168 -5.81 -18.24 -12.32
N LEU A 169 -5.24 -19.16 -13.11
CA LEU A 169 -5.61 -19.36 -14.52
C LEU A 169 -7.08 -19.77 -14.64
N ALA A 170 -7.54 -20.75 -13.83
CA ALA A 170 -8.93 -21.16 -13.80
C ALA A 170 -9.85 -20.00 -13.41
N ALA A 171 -9.52 -19.27 -12.33
CA ALA A 171 -10.29 -18.13 -11.85
C ALA A 171 -10.46 -17.04 -12.92
N LYS A 172 -9.38 -16.72 -13.65
CA LYS A 172 -9.42 -15.73 -14.74
C LYS A 172 -10.25 -16.24 -15.91
N GLY A 173 -10.02 -17.46 -16.38
CA GLY A 173 -10.76 -18.03 -17.50
C GLY A 173 -12.27 -18.15 -17.23
N LEU A 174 -12.67 -18.44 -15.99
CA LEU A 174 -14.09 -18.38 -15.58
C LEU A 174 -14.65 -16.96 -15.66
N GLY A 175 -13.88 -15.94 -15.24
CA GLY A 175 -14.27 -14.53 -15.36
C GLY A 175 -14.41 -14.08 -16.81
N ASP A 176 -13.48 -14.48 -17.69
CA ASP A 176 -13.54 -14.14 -19.11
C ASP A 176 -14.73 -14.81 -19.80
N LYS A 177 -15.10 -16.03 -19.38
CA LYS A 177 -16.31 -16.71 -19.84
C LYS A 177 -17.58 -16.01 -19.38
N ILE A 178 -17.63 -15.52 -18.13
CA ILE A 178 -18.73 -14.67 -17.63
C ILE A 178 -18.81 -13.37 -18.45
N ASN A 179 -17.68 -12.74 -18.72
CA ASN A 179 -17.60 -11.52 -19.53
C ASN A 179 -18.15 -11.76 -20.95
N GLN A 180 -17.77 -12.87 -21.59
CA GLN A 180 -18.30 -13.24 -22.89
C GLN A 180 -19.83 -13.44 -22.85
N MET A 181 -20.37 -14.11 -21.83
CA MET A 181 -21.82 -14.28 -21.67
C MET A 181 -22.57 -12.94 -21.50
N LEU A 182 -21.95 -11.98 -20.80
CA LEU A 182 -22.50 -10.63 -20.63
C LEU A 182 -22.46 -9.83 -21.94
N LEU A 183 -21.36 -9.91 -22.70
CA LEU A 183 -21.23 -9.25 -24.01
C LEU A 183 -22.22 -9.80 -25.04
N GLU A 184 -22.47 -11.11 -25.02
CA GLU A 184 -23.48 -11.77 -25.85
C GLU A 184 -24.94 -11.48 -25.40
N GLN A 185 -25.14 -10.72 -24.33
CA GLN A 185 -26.45 -10.41 -23.73
C GLN A 185 -27.29 -11.65 -23.45
N ARG A 186 -26.65 -12.71 -22.95
CA ARG A 186 -27.35 -13.94 -22.58
C ARG A 186 -28.34 -13.70 -21.46
N LYS A 187 -29.37 -14.54 -21.40
CA LYS A 187 -30.42 -14.45 -20.37
C LYS A 187 -29.82 -14.68 -18.98
N ALA A 188 -30.36 -14.00 -17.97
CA ALA A 188 -29.96 -14.16 -16.58
C ALA A 188 -30.03 -15.63 -16.10
N SER A 189 -30.95 -16.44 -16.66
CA SER A 189 -31.05 -17.87 -16.39
C SER A 189 -29.81 -18.68 -16.83
N GLU A 190 -29.18 -18.32 -17.94
CA GLU A 190 -27.97 -19.01 -18.42
C GLU A 190 -26.75 -18.65 -17.57
N ILE A 191 -26.62 -17.36 -17.22
CA ILE A 191 -25.58 -16.87 -16.33
C ILE A 191 -25.72 -17.52 -14.95
N ARG A 192 -26.95 -17.59 -14.41
CA ARG A 192 -27.26 -18.28 -13.16
C ARG A 192 -26.84 -19.75 -13.20
N ALA A 193 -27.22 -20.48 -14.25
CA ALA A 193 -26.84 -21.88 -14.40
C ALA A 193 -25.32 -22.10 -14.51
N PHE A 194 -24.59 -21.12 -15.07
CA PHE A 194 -23.13 -21.17 -15.11
C PHE A 194 -22.50 -20.88 -13.74
N LEU A 195 -23.00 -19.87 -13.02
CA LEU A 195 -22.57 -19.58 -11.65
C LEU A 195 -22.85 -20.75 -10.71
N GLU A 196 -24.02 -21.39 -10.81
CA GLU A 196 -24.36 -22.60 -10.04
C GLU A 196 -23.36 -23.74 -10.29
N LYS A 197 -22.86 -23.90 -11.53
CA LYS A 197 -21.82 -24.89 -11.83
C LYS A 197 -20.47 -24.52 -11.22
N ILE A 198 -20.11 -23.24 -11.20
CA ILE A 198 -18.84 -22.77 -10.63
C ILE A 198 -18.85 -22.95 -9.11
N TYR A 199 -19.87 -22.44 -8.43
CA TYR A 199 -19.99 -22.51 -6.97
C TYR A 199 -20.38 -23.91 -6.48
N GLY A 200 -20.99 -24.73 -7.34
CA GLY A 200 -21.24 -26.13 -7.07
C GLY A 200 -20.04 -27.06 -7.25
N ALA A 201 -18.91 -26.57 -7.74
CA ALA A 201 -17.67 -27.35 -7.87
C ALA A 201 -16.91 -27.42 -6.52
N GLY A 202 -16.43 -28.61 -6.16
CA GLY A 202 -15.71 -28.87 -4.90
C GLY A 202 -16.57 -28.80 -3.63
N ASP A 203 -15.94 -28.49 -2.50
CA ASP A 203 -16.58 -28.41 -1.17
C ASP A 203 -17.47 -27.14 -0.99
N SER A 204 -17.58 -26.27 -2.00
CA SER A 204 -18.41 -25.06 -1.99
C SER A 204 -19.89 -25.32 -2.32
N ALA A 205 -20.29 -26.59 -2.45
CA ALA A 205 -21.60 -27.07 -2.87
C ALA A 205 -22.81 -26.71 -1.94
N GLY A 206 -22.70 -25.67 -1.12
CA GLY A 206 -23.72 -25.22 -0.18
C GLY A 206 -24.17 -23.76 -0.34
N GLU A 207 -23.61 -22.98 -1.28
CA GLU A 207 -24.00 -21.57 -1.47
C GLU A 207 -25.27 -21.44 -2.32
N ASP A 208 -26.31 -20.79 -1.79
CA ASP A 208 -27.61 -20.65 -2.45
C ASP A 208 -27.68 -19.41 -3.36
N ILE A 209 -27.23 -19.59 -4.60
CA ILE A 209 -27.37 -18.60 -5.69
C ILE A 209 -28.82 -18.47 -6.15
N GLY A 210 -29.67 -19.46 -5.86
CA GLY A 210 -31.09 -19.47 -6.20
C GLY A 210 -31.87 -18.34 -5.52
N SER A 211 -31.43 -17.93 -4.33
CA SER A 211 -32.05 -16.85 -3.56
C SER A 211 -31.94 -15.45 -4.19
N LEU A 212 -30.97 -15.24 -5.08
CA LEU A 212 -30.70 -13.94 -5.71
C LEU A 212 -31.71 -13.62 -6.81
N ASN A 213 -32.09 -12.36 -6.92
CA ASN A 213 -32.93 -11.88 -8.02
C ASN A 213 -32.12 -11.72 -9.33
N ASP A 214 -32.80 -11.58 -10.47
CA ASP A 214 -32.11 -11.53 -11.76
C ASP A 214 -31.22 -10.28 -11.93
N GLU A 215 -31.58 -9.15 -11.31
CA GLU A 215 -30.74 -7.94 -11.31
C GLU A 215 -29.47 -8.13 -10.47
N GLU A 216 -29.57 -8.80 -9.32
CA GLU A 216 -28.46 -9.16 -8.45
C GLU A 216 -27.50 -10.14 -9.12
N ILE A 217 -28.01 -11.11 -9.88
CA ILE A 217 -27.18 -12.04 -10.67
C ILE A 217 -26.39 -11.29 -11.73
N ILE A 218 -27.00 -10.34 -12.43
CA ILE A 218 -26.31 -9.53 -13.44
C ILE A 218 -25.26 -8.63 -12.78
N ASN A 219 -25.59 -7.99 -11.65
CA ASN A 219 -24.65 -7.18 -10.88
C ASN A 219 -23.47 -8.02 -10.35
N MET A 220 -23.73 -9.23 -9.88
CA MET A 220 -22.71 -10.18 -9.44
C MET A 220 -21.82 -10.58 -10.62
N ALA A 221 -22.39 -10.91 -11.78
CA ALA A 221 -21.64 -11.25 -12.98
C ALA A 221 -20.73 -10.09 -13.42
N HIS A 222 -21.21 -8.83 -13.38
CA HIS A 222 -20.38 -7.65 -13.65
C HIS A 222 -19.18 -7.53 -12.70
N ASN A 223 -19.33 -7.88 -11.43
CA ASN A 223 -18.23 -7.86 -10.47
C ASN A 223 -17.22 -9.00 -10.67
N LEU A 224 -17.62 -10.09 -11.34
CA LEU A 224 -16.81 -11.28 -11.57
C LEU A 224 -16.10 -11.31 -12.94
N VAL A 225 -16.28 -10.26 -13.75
CA VAL A 225 -15.66 -10.13 -15.10
C VAL A 225 -14.14 -10.24 -15.05
N ASP A 226 -13.50 -9.63 -14.04
CA ASP A 226 -12.03 -9.65 -13.95
C ASP A 226 -11.47 -11.02 -13.52
N GLY A 227 -12.31 -11.89 -12.96
CA GLY A 227 -11.96 -13.21 -12.45
C GLY A 227 -12.82 -13.60 -11.25
N VAL A 228 -13.10 -14.89 -11.10
CA VAL A 228 -13.87 -15.40 -9.95
C VAL A 228 -12.94 -15.57 -8.74
N PRO A 229 -13.14 -14.82 -7.63
CA PRO A 229 -12.27 -14.95 -6.46
C PRO A 229 -12.38 -16.34 -5.83
N MET A 230 -11.24 -17.01 -5.65
CA MET A 230 -11.18 -18.33 -5.03
C MET A 230 -10.69 -18.22 -3.58
N ALA A 231 -11.34 -18.93 -2.67
CA ALA A 231 -10.95 -19.02 -1.28
C ALA A 231 -10.43 -20.43 -0.97
N THR A 232 -9.16 -20.54 -0.60
CA THR A 232 -8.55 -21.80 -0.15
C THR A 232 -8.10 -21.67 1.30
N PRO A 233 -8.70 -22.41 2.25
CA PRO A 233 -8.22 -22.48 3.62
C PRO A 233 -6.76 -22.96 3.71
N VAL A 234 -6.08 -22.62 4.81
CA VAL A 234 -4.64 -22.87 4.97
C VAL A 234 -4.30 -24.36 5.07
N PHE A 235 -5.15 -25.15 5.73
CA PHE A 235 -4.90 -26.58 5.99
C PHE A 235 -5.87 -27.52 5.28
N ASP A 236 -6.97 -26.99 4.75
CA ASP A 236 -8.01 -27.74 4.04
C ASP A 236 -8.32 -27.00 2.73
N GLY A 237 -7.32 -26.98 1.84
CA GLY A 237 -7.34 -26.22 0.61
C GLY A 237 -7.86 -27.01 -0.59
N ALA A 238 -8.01 -26.32 -1.72
CA ALA A 238 -8.46 -26.93 -2.97
C ALA A 238 -7.57 -28.11 -3.39
N ARG A 239 -8.20 -29.22 -3.77
CA ARG A 239 -7.51 -30.42 -4.26
C ARG A 239 -7.13 -30.25 -5.73
N GLU A 240 -6.15 -31.02 -6.19
CA GLU A 240 -5.70 -30.97 -7.58
C GLU A 240 -6.83 -31.32 -8.57
N ASP A 241 -7.69 -32.28 -8.21
CA ASP A 241 -8.82 -32.71 -9.03
C ASP A 241 -9.85 -31.57 -9.20
N GLU A 242 -10.12 -30.83 -8.13
CA GLU A 242 -11.01 -29.64 -8.16
C GLU A 242 -10.43 -28.52 -9.04
N ILE A 243 -9.11 -28.29 -8.96
CA ILE A 243 -8.44 -27.31 -9.84
C ILE A 243 -8.58 -27.72 -11.30
N LYS A 244 -8.43 -29.01 -11.61
CA LYS A 244 -8.59 -29.55 -12.97
C LYS A 244 -10.04 -29.42 -13.48
N GLU A 245 -11.03 -29.67 -12.62
CA GLU A 245 -12.44 -29.45 -12.94
C GLU A 245 -12.72 -27.97 -13.27
N LEU A 246 -12.18 -27.04 -12.47
CA LEU A 246 -12.32 -25.60 -12.72
C LEU A 246 -11.61 -25.16 -14.01
N LEU A 247 -10.41 -25.69 -14.29
CA LEU A 247 -9.71 -25.45 -15.56
C LEU A 247 -10.53 -25.95 -16.74
N GLN A 248 -11.15 -27.12 -16.63
CA GLN A 248 -12.02 -27.67 -17.67
C GLN A 248 -13.26 -26.81 -17.89
N LEU A 249 -13.89 -26.31 -16.82
CA LEU A 249 -15.03 -25.40 -16.90
C LEU A 249 -14.68 -24.07 -17.58
N ALA A 250 -13.43 -23.63 -17.43
CA ALA A 250 -12.86 -22.43 -18.05
C ALA A 250 -12.35 -22.64 -19.48
N ASP A 251 -12.50 -23.83 -20.07
CA ASP A 251 -11.94 -24.22 -21.38
C ASP A 251 -10.40 -24.11 -21.45
N MET A 252 -9.72 -24.26 -20.30
CA MET A 252 -8.27 -24.21 -20.17
C MET A 252 -7.64 -25.62 -20.14
N PRO A 253 -6.37 -25.77 -20.53
CA PRO A 253 -5.70 -27.07 -20.50
C PRO A 253 -5.58 -27.62 -19.07
N LEU A 254 -5.93 -28.90 -18.89
CA LEU A 254 -5.90 -29.59 -17.58
C LEU A 254 -4.50 -29.61 -16.93
N SER A 255 -3.44 -29.49 -17.72
CA SER A 255 -2.06 -29.42 -17.24
C SER A 255 -1.68 -28.05 -16.65
N GLY A 256 -2.48 -27.00 -16.90
CA GLY A 256 -2.11 -25.62 -16.61
C GLY A 256 -0.95 -25.08 -17.47
N GLN A 257 -0.60 -25.81 -18.53
CA GLN A 257 0.48 -25.45 -19.46
C GLN A 257 -0.09 -25.14 -20.83
N MET A 258 0.38 -24.06 -21.44
CA MET A 258 -0.04 -23.60 -22.76
C MET A 258 1.16 -23.36 -23.67
N GLN A 259 0.93 -23.41 -24.98
CA GLN A 259 1.93 -23.06 -25.97
C GLN A 259 2.08 -21.54 -25.99
N LEU A 260 3.31 -21.06 -25.85
CA LEU A 260 3.66 -19.65 -26.00
C LEU A 260 4.55 -19.46 -27.23
N TYR A 261 4.60 -18.23 -27.72
CA TYR A 261 5.43 -17.76 -28.82
C TYR A 261 6.38 -16.67 -28.33
N ASP A 262 7.60 -16.63 -28.88
CA ASP A 262 8.56 -15.56 -28.60
C ASP A 262 8.11 -14.25 -29.26
N GLY A 263 7.92 -13.18 -28.49
CA GLY A 263 7.52 -11.86 -29.02
C GLY A 263 8.52 -11.27 -30.02
N ARG A 264 9.79 -11.67 -29.95
CA ARG A 264 10.85 -11.11 -30.81
C ARG A 264 10.97 -11.80 -32.17
N THR A 265 10.80 -13.11 -32.21
CA THR A 265 10.95 -13.90 -33.44
C THR A 265 9.62 -14.37 -34.00
N GLY A 266 8.61 -14.54 -33.15
CA GLY A 266 7.32 -15.16 -33.49
C GLY A 266 7.34 -16.68 -33.46
N ASP A 267 8.48 -17.31 -33.12
CA ASP A 267 8.60 -18.76 -33.10
C ASP A 267 7.95 -19.37 -31.84
N PRO A 268 7.29 -20.53 -31.95
CA PRO A 268 6.77 -21.23 -30.77
C PRO A 268 7.91 -21.78 -29.91
N PHE A 269 7.77 -21.70 -28.58
CA PHE A 269 8.69 -22.39 -27.68
C PHE A 269 8.62 -23.91 -27.84
N GLU A 270 9.75 -24.60 -27.68
CA GLU A 270 9.83 -26.06 -27.86
C GLU A 270 8.94 -26.87 -26.89
N ARG A 271 8.65 -26.31 -25.72
CA ARG A 271 7.84 -26.95 -24.67
C ARG A 271 6.76 -25.99 -24.19
N PRO A 272 5.56 -26.50 -23.87
CA PRO A 272 4.51 -25.68 -23.28
C PRO A 272 4.96 -25.18 -21.91
N VAL A 273 4.54 -23.97 -21.58
CA VAL A 273 4.96 -23.24 -20.38
C VAL A 273 3.77 -23.12 -19.43
N THR A 274 4.01 -23.23 -18.13
CA THR A 274 2.99 -22.94 -17.12
C THR A 274 2.72 -21.44 -17.09
N VAL A 275 1.47 -21.06 -17.36
CA VAL A 275 1.01 -19.67 -17.39
C VAL A 275 -0.22 -19.57 -16.49
N GLY A 276 -0.40 -18.41 -15.85
CA GLY A 276 -1.55 -18.14 -15.01
C GLY A 276 -1.29 -16.95 -14.09
N TYR A 277 -2.23 -16.72 -13.18
CA TYR A 277 -2.24 -15.50 -12.36
C TYR A 277 -1.71 -15.79 -10.95
N MET A 278 -0.53 -15.24 -10.65
CA MET A 278 0.06 -15.25 -9.32
C MET A 278 -0.09 -13.88 -8.66
N TYR A 279 -0.45 -13.85 -7.37
CA TYR A 279 -0.55 -12.58 -6.65
C TYR A 279 0.83 -12.06 -6.24
N MET A 280 1.26 -10.96 -6.88
CA MET A 280 2.55 -10.33 -6.65
C MET A 280 2.45 -9.06 -5.80
N LEU A 281 3.38 -8.92 -4.85
CA LEU A 281 3.47 -7.83 -3.88
C LEU A 281 4.72 -6.98 -4.14
N LYS A 282 4.57 -5.66 -4.09
CA LYS A 282 5.70 -4.72 -4.05
C LYS A 282 6.18 -4.55 -2.62
N LEU A 283 7.45 -4.84 -2.36
CA LEU A 283 8.03 -4.63 -1.03
C LEU A 283 8.47 -3.18 -0.86
N ASN A 284 8.48 -2.70 0.39
CA ASN A 284 9.00 -1.38 0.75
C ASN A 284 10.55 -1.30 0.69
N HIS A 285 11.18 -2.11 -0.16
CA HIS A 285 12.63 -2.11 -0.40
C HIS A 285 12.89 -1.50 -1.77
N LEU A 286 12.78 -0.18 -1.84
CA LEU A 286 12.91 0.59 -3.07
C LEU A 286 14.38 0.85 -3.39
N VAL A 287 14.73 0.85 -4.68
CA VAL A 287 16.12 1.09 -5.10
C VAL A 287 16.57 2.52 -4.79
N ASP A 288 15.68 3.50 -4.96
CA ASP A 288 15.96 4.92 -4.69
C ASP A 288 16.41 5.17 -3.25
N ASP A 289 15.89 4.40 -2.29
CA ASP A 289 16.24 4.54 -0.89
C ASP A 289 17.61 3.92 -0.60
N LYS A 290 18.06 2.95 -1.41
CA LYS A 290 19.33 2.23 -1.25
C LYS A 290 20.49 2.83 -2.03
N MET A 291 20.25 3.36 -3.22
CA MET A 291 21.31 3.96 -4.04
C MET A 291 21.86 5.20 -3.32
N HIS A 292 23.17 5.21 -3.10
CA HIS A 292 23.89 6.31 -2.49
C HIS A 292 25.34 6.28 -2.97
N ALA A 293 25.86 7.44 -3.33
CA ALA A 293 27.24 7.63 -3.72
C ALA A 293 27.75 8.94 -3.14
N ARG A 294 29.05 9.00 -2.88
CA ARG A 294 29.73 10.23 -2.45
C ARG A 294 31.11 10.31 -3.07
N SER A 295 31.56 11.53 -3.32
CA SER A 295 32.97 11.84 -3.60
C SER A 295 33.61 12.40 -2.33
N THR A 296 33.20 13.60 -1.93
CA THR A 296 33.59 14.29 -0.69
C THR A 296 32.36 14.58 0.17
N GLY A 297 32.55 14.86 1.46
CA GLY A 297 31.42 15.11 2.36
C GLY A 297 31.89 15.58 3.74
N SER A 298 31.00 15.51 4.72
CA SER A 298 31.32 15.82 6.11
C SER A 298 32.14 14.71 6.78
N TYR A 299 32.88 15.12 7.81
CA TYR A 299 33.81 14.29 8.56
C TYR A 299 33.51 14.40 10.07
N SER A 300 33.88 13.35 10.80
CA SER A 300 33.82 13.32 12.27
C SER A 300 34.80 14.32 12.87
N LEU A 301 34.39 15.00 13.95
CA LEU A 301 35.26 15.95 14.65
C LEU A 301 36.43 15.27 15.36
N VAL A 302 36.23 14.04 15.85
CA VAL A 302 37.22 13.32 16.66
C VAL A 302 38.24 12.63 15.78
N THR A 303 37.79 11.69 14.94
CA THR A 303 38.67 10.82 14.15
C THR A 303 38.97 11.36 12.75
N GLN A 304 38.35 12.47 12.34
CA GLN A 304 38.44 13.02 10.98
C GLN A 304 38.00 12.08 9.84
N GLN A 305 37.40 10.94 10.17
CA GLN A 305 36.85 9.99 9.21
C GLN A 305 35.53 10.46 8.60
N PRO A 306 35.21 10.03 7.36
CA PRO A 306 33.90 10.25 6.76
C PRO A 306 32.76 9.80 7.69
N LEU A 307 31.69 10.60 7.80
CA LEU A 307 30.49 10.17 8.53
C LEU A 307 29.85 8.93 7.90
N GLY A 308 29.04 8.19 8.66
CA GLY A 308 28.35 6.99 8.18
C GLY A 308 26.89 7.27 7.79
N GLY A 309 26.38 6.49 6.84
CA GLY A 309 24.95 6.47 6.48
C GLY A 309 24.50 7.55 5.48
N LYS A 310 23.50 7.19 4.66
CA LYS A 310 22.99 8.03 3.56
C LYS A 310 22.51 9.41 4.00
N ALA A 311 21.86 9.52 5.17
CA ALA A 311 21.31 10.77 5.67
C ALA A 311 22.35 11.88 5.90
N GLN A 312 23.61 11.49 6.17
CA GLN A 312 24.72 12.41 6.40
C GLN A 312 25.65 12.52 5.19
N PHE A 313 25.20 12.05 4.01
CA PHE A 313 26.07 11.82 2.85
C PHE A 313 27.29 10.95 3.23
N GLY A 314 27.06 9.95 4.08
CA GLY A 314 28.10 9.13 4.69
C GLY A 314 28.83 8.20 3.72
N GLY A 315 30.05 7.81 4.09
CA GLY A 315 30.88 6.88 3.32
C GLY A 315 30.56 5.43 3.60
N GLN A 316 30.99 4.58 2.68
CA GLN A 316 30.91 3.15 2.88
C GLN A 316 32.04 2.72 3.82
N ARG A 317 31.70 1.87 4.79
CA ARG A 317 32.70 1.27 5.66
C ARG A 317 33.55 0.30 4.85
N PHE A 318 34.85 0.59 4.77
CA PHE A 318 35.86 -0.37 4.35
C PHE A 318 36.29 -1.14 5.59
N GLY A 319 35.92 -2.41 5.69
CA GLY A 319 36.12 -3.23 6.87
C GLY A 319 37.43 -4.00 6.85
N GLU A 320 37.67 -4.73 7.94
CA GLU A 320 38.87 -5.52 8.15
C GLU A 320 39.00 -6.66 7.13
N MET A 321 37.89 -7.33 6.78
CA MET A 321 37.91 -8.41 5.79
C MET A 321 38.24 -7.88 4.38
N GLU A 322 37.82 -6.66 4.03
CA GLU A 322 38.20 -6.03 2.77
C GLU A 322 39.68 -5.61 2.75
N VAL A 323 40.25 -5.21 3.89
CA VAL A 323 41.69 -4.97 4.04
C VAL A 323 42.47 -6.26 3.78
N TRP A 324 42.12 -7.37 4.45
CA TRP A 324 42.78 -8.67 4.25
C TRP A 324 42.71 -9.14 2.80
N ALA A 325 41.60 -8.87 2.12
CA ALA A 325 41.46 -9.18 0.71
C ALA A 325 42.51 -8.42 -0.13
N LEU A 326 42.70 -7.10 0.10
CA LEU A 326 43.72 -6.32 -0.62
C LEU A 326 45.15 -6.72 -0.26
N GLU A 327 45.41 -7.07 1.00
CA GLU A 327 46.70 -7.59 1.45
C GLU A 327 47.04 -8.91 0.76
N ALA A 328 46.08 -9.82 0.61
CA ALA A 328 46.26 -11.09 -0.09
C ALA A 328 46.60 -10.90 -1.58
N TYR A 329 46.09 -9.83 -2.20
CA TYR A 329 46.47 -9.44 -3.57
C TYR A 329 47.82 -8.70 -3.65
N GLY A 330 48.41 -8.32 -2.52
CA GLY A 330 49.63 -7.49 -2.50
C GLY A 330 49.40 -6.05 -2.97
N ALA A 331 48.16 -5.55 -2.93
CA ALA A 331 47.77 -4.24 -3.44
C ALA A 331 48.14 -3.09 -2.48
N ALA A 332 49.43 -2.96 -2.17
CA ALA A 332 49.94 -2.04 -1.14
C ALA A 332 49.57 -0.57 -1.39
N TYR A 333 49.72 -0.08 -2.63
CA TYR A 333 49.38 1.32 -2.98
C TYR A 333 47.89 1.60 -2.85
N THR A 334 47.03 0.67 -3.30
CA THR A 334 45.57 0.80 -3.19
C THR A 334 45.14 0.80 -1.72
N LEU A 335 45.72 -0.08 -0.90
CA LEU A 335 45.42 -0.15 0.52
C LEU A 335 45.88 1.12 1.25
N GLN A 336 47.10 1.60 0.96
CA GLN A 336 47.61 2.85 1.51
C GLN A 336 46.71 4.03 1.17
N GLU A 337 46.26 4.13 -0.08
CA GLU A 337 45.34 5.19 -0.52
C GLU A 337 43.99 5.15 0.23
N MET A 338 43.39 3.96 0.35
CA MET A 338 42.09 3.76 1.02
C MET A 338 42.15 4.09 2.51
N LEU A 339 43.23 3.74 3.19
CA LEU A 339 43.37 3.92 4.64
C LEU A 339 43.87 5.32 5.04
N THR A 340 44.53 6.07 4.14
CA THR A 340 45.10 7.39 4.45
C THR A 340 44.32 8.52 3.76
N VAL A 341 44.70 8.87 2.54
CA VAL A 341 44.24 10.06 1.80
C VAL A 341 42.75 10.05 1.46
N LYS A 342 42.10 8.87 1.42
CA LYS A 342 40.64 8.74 1.24
C LYS A 342 39.85 8.73 2.56
N SER A 343 40.52 8.57 3.69
CA SER A 343 39.90 8.41 5.01
C SER A 343 40.17 9.62 5.90
N ASP A 344 41.20 9.57 6.74
CA ASP A 344 41.43 10.45 7.88
C ASP A 344 42.71 11.27 7.82
N ASP A 345 43.51 11.19 6.75
CA ASP A 345 44.59 12.13 6.50
C ASP A 345 44.03 13.47 5.98
N VAL A 346 43.92 14.45 6.89
CA VAL A 346 43.33 15.77 6.62
C VAL A 346 44.12 16.56 5.57
N ASN A 347 45.45 16.47 5.61
CA ASN A 347 46.32 17.18 4.69
C ASN A 347 46.39 16.45 3.35
N GLY A 348 46.58 15.13 3.39
CA GLY A 348 46.65 14.26 2.22
C GLY A 348 45.38 14.31 1.37
N ARG A 349 44.19 14.27 1.98
CA ARG A 349 42.92 14.34 1.22
C ARG A 349 42.76 15.65 0.45
N THR A 350 43.18 16.77 1.05
CA THR A 350 43.06 18.11 0.43
C THR A 350 44.02 18.24 -0.74
N LYS A 351 45.26 17.77 -0.57
CA LYS A 351 46.27 17.70 -1.64
C LYS A 351 45.83 16.76 -2.75
N MET A 352 45.34 15.57 -2.43
CA MET A 352 44.88 14.59 -3.41
C MET A 352 43.75 15.15 -4.27
N TYR A 353 42.76 15.81 -3.65
CA TYR A 353 41.69 16.48 -4.39
C TYR A 353 42.23 17.54 -5.35
N LYS A 354 43.17 18.39 -4.89
CA LYS A 354 43.80 19.41 -5.72
C LYS A 354 44.58 18.79 -6.88
N ASN A 355 45.40 17.77 -6.62
CA ASN A 355 46.18 17.08 -7.63
C ASN A 355 45.27 16.48 -8.72
N ILE A 356 44.18 15.82 -8.34
CA ILE A 356 43.20 15.27 -9.30
C ILE A 356 42.61 16.37 -10.19
N VAL A 357 42.29 17.54 -9.63
CA VAL A 357 41.77 18.69 -10.40
C VAL A 357 42.84 19.26 -11.33
N ASP A 358 44.09 19.32 -10.88
CA ASP A 358 45.24 19.83 -11.63
C ASP A 358 45.76 18.82 -12.69
N GLY A 359 45.22 17.59 -12.71
CA GLY A 359 45.64 16.51 -13.61
C GLY A 359 46.93 15.80 -13.19
N ASP A 360 47.41 16.04 -11.96
CA ASP A 360 48.50 15.29 -11.35
C ASP A 360 47.91 14.10 -10.53
N HIS A 361 48.44 12.90 -10.74
CA HIS A 361 47.96 11.68 -10.09
C HIS A 361 48.92 11.18 -9.00
N ARG A 362 49.76 12.06 -8.46
CA ARG A 362 50.66 11.74 -7.34
C ARG A 362 49.93 11.82 -6.00
N MET A 363 50.25 10.87 -5.12
CA MET A 363 49.78 10.84 -3.74
C MET A 363 50.94 11.11 -2.77
N GLU A 364 50.66 11.89 -1.73
CA GLU A 364 51.57 12.12 -0.61
C GLU A 364 50.84 11.72 0.69
N PRO A 365 50.92 10.44 1.10
CA PRO A 365 50.24 9.96 2.30
C PRO A 365 50.97 10.42 3.56
N GLY A 366 50.23 10.99 4.50
CA GLY A 366 50.68 11.31 5.85
C GLY A 366 50.26 10.24 6.88
N MET A 367 50.45 10.59 8.15
CA MET A 367 49.99 9.77 9.27
C MET A 367 48.46 9.93 9.47
N PRO A 368 47.70 8.82 9.61
CA PRO A 368 46.27 8.86 9.93
C PRO A 368 45.97 9.61 11.24
N GLU A 369 44.93 10.44 11.24
CA GLU A 369 44.52 11.14 12.48
C GLU A 369 44.00 10.17 13.54
N SER A 370 43.38 9.05 13.15
CA SER A 370 42.97 8.01 14.12
C SER A 370 44.15 7.46 14.94
N PHE A 371 45.33 7.35 14.34
CA PHE A 371 46.54 6.94 15.03
C PHE A 371 47.04 8.02 16.00
N ASN A 372 46.98 9.30 15.62
CA ASN A 372 47.29 10.41 16.52
C ASN A 372 46.35 10.42 17.74
N VAL A 373 45.06 10.20 17.53
CA VAL A 373 44.07 10.09 18.61
C VAL A 373 44.42 8.95 19.55
N LEU A 374 44.74 7.77 19.01
CA LEU A 374 45.16 6.61 19.81
C LEU A 374 46.40 6.91 20.67
N VAL A 375 47.43 7.54 20.10
CA VAL A 375 48.64 7.94 20.83
C VAL A 375 48.30 8.89 21.98
N LYS A 376 47.40 9.86 21.77
CA LYS A 376 46.97 10.78 22.83
C LYS A 376 46.13 10.09 23.90
N GLU A 377 45.28 9.14 23.54
CA GLU A 377 44.51 8.34 24.49
C GLU A 377 45.43 7.48 25.36
N ILE A 378 46.44 6.81 24.80
CA ILE A 378 47.41 6.03 25.57
C ILE A 378 48.20 6.93 26.54
N ARG A 379 48.67 8.09 26.08
CA ARG A 379 49.37 9.07 26.94
C ARG A 379 48.50 9.57 28.09
N SER A 380 47.19 9.70 27.88
CA SER A 380 46.26 10.11 28.93
C SER A 380 46.18 9.12 30.12
N LEU A 381 46.57 7.85 29.90
CA LEU A 381 46.63 6.82 30.93
C LEU A 381 47.94 6.86 31.76
N GLY A 382 48.83 7.80 31.47
CA GLY A 382 50.14 7.91 32.13
C GLY A 382 51.20 6.96 31.55
N ILE A 383 50.96 6.40 30.36
CA ILE A 383 51.92 5.60 29.61
C ILE A 383 52.63 6.50 28.59
N ASP A 384 53.96 6.56 28.64
CA ASP A 384 54.73 7.29 27.65
C ASP A 384 54.89 6.46 26.36
N ILE A 385 54.57 7.08 25.23
CA ILE A 385 54.67 6.47 23.90
C ILE A 385 55.10 7.56 22.92
N GLU A 386 56.26 7.38 22.31
CA GLU A 386 56.82 8.29 21.31
C GLU A 386 57.07 7.53 20.00
N LEU A 387 57.04 8.27 18.90
CA LEU A 387 57.42 7.76 17.59
C LEU A 387 58.89 8.07 17.39
N ASP A 388 59.74 7.05 17.44
CA ASP A 388 61.13 7.19 17.06
C ASP A 388 61.23 7.48 15.55
N ALA A 389 62.06 8.46 15.21
CA ALA A 389 62.22 8.99 13.86
C ALA A 389 63.04 8.08 12.94
#